data_AF-A0AAW2I3H6-F1
#
_entry.id   AF-A0AAW2I3H6-F1
#
_cell.length_a   1.000
_cell.length_b   1.000
_cell.length_c   1.000
_cell.angle_alpha   90.00
_cell.angle_beta   90.00
_cell.angle_gamma   90.00
#
_symmetry.space_group_name_H-M   'P 1'
#
loop_
_entity.id
_entity.type
_entity.pdbx_description
1 polymer ?
#
loop_
_entity_poly.entity_id
_entity_poly.type
_entity_poly.pdbx_seq_one_letter_code
_entity_poly.pdbx_strand_id
1 'polypeptide(L)' 'MYSSPPSTGFKCPKGIGEQPRMMADAQTRCQVFYICTGDGPAAAMLCPNGTMFNENVRVCDWWYNVDC' A
#
# COMPACT_ATOMS: atom_id res chain seq x y z
N MET A 1 11.30 4.73 -10.00
CA MET A 1 9.88 5.10 -10.21
C MET A 1 9.25 3.95 -10.94
N TYR A 2 8.28 3.28 -10.32
CA TYR A 2 7.56 2.18 -10.97
C TYR A 2 6.45 2.74 -11.86
N SER A 3 6.25 2.15 -13.04
CA SER A 3 5.17 2.52 -13.97
C SER A 3 3.90 1.67 -13.75
N SER A 4 4.03 0.56 -13.01
CA SER A 4 2.97 -0.36 -12.63
C SER A 4 3.29 -0.97 -11.27
N PRO A 5 2.32 -1.46 -10.50
CA PRO A 5 2.59 -2.15 -9.23
C PRO A 5 3.40 -3.43 -9.51
N PRO A 6 4.66 -3.53 -9.09
CA PRO A 6 5.40 -4.78 -9.24
C PRO A 6 4.81 -5.85 -8.31
N SER A 7 4.92 -7.11 -8.69
CA SER A 7 4.58 -8.23 -7.79
C SER A 7 5.68 -8.36 -6.73
N THR A 8 5.41 -7.82 -5.55
CA THR A 8 6.30 -7.91 -4.40
C THR A 8 5.93 -9.10 -3.51
N GLY A 9 6.79 -9.41 -2.54
CA GLY A 9 6.51 -10.44 -1.54
C GLY A 9 5.50 -10.01 -0.47
N PHE A 10 4.77 -8.92 -0.69
CA PHE A 10 3.84 -8.34 0.27
C PHE A 10 2.75 -9.35 0.67
N LYS A 11 2.56 -9.52 1.97
CA LYS A 11 1.54 -10.39 2.54
C LYS A 11 0.64 -9.59 3.46
N CYS A 12 -0.66 -9.62 3.17
CA CYS A 12 -1.65 -9.09 4.06
C CYS A 12 -1.61 -9.85 5.40
N PRO A 13 -1.71 -9.14 6.54
CA PRO A 13 -1.82 -9.80 7.83
C PRO A 13 -3.08 -10.67 7.87
N LYS A 14 -2.98 -11.83 8.51
CA LYS A 14 -4.13 -12.69 8.75
C LYS A 14 -4.90 -12.17 9.96
N GLY A 15 -6.23 -12.20 9.92
CA GLY A 15 -7.07 -11.76 11.05
C GLY A 15 -7.40 -10.26 11.05
N ILE A 16 -7.12 -9.55 9.96
CA ILE A 16 -7.93 -8.37 9.63
C ILE A 16 -9.33 -8.91 9.39
N GLY A 17 -10.30 -8.55 10.24
CA GLY A 17 -11.69 -8.97 10.06
C GLY A 17 -12.28 -8.50 8.73
N GLU A 18 -13.60 -8.43 8.63
CA GLU A 18 -14.29 -8.01 7.39
C GLU A 18 -13.99 -6.56 6.94
N GLN A 19 -13.22 -5.80 7.73
CA GLN A 19 -12.84 -4.42 7.45
C GLN A 19 -11.65 -4.36 6.47
N PRO A 20 -11.81 -3.72 5.29
CA PRO A 20 -10.70 -3.51 4.37
C PRO A 20 -9.64 -2.63 5.01
N ARG A 21 -8.37 -3.07 4.98
CA ARG A 21 -7.22 -2.23 5.33
C ARG A 21 -6.37 -1.97 4.12
N MET A 22 -5.89 -0.74 4.00
CA MET A 22 -4.92 -0.35 3.01
C MET A 22 -3.56 -0.36 3.68
N MET A 23 -2.60 -1.06 3.08
CA MET A 23 -1.26 -1.19 3.63
C MET A 23 -0.21 -0.85 2.58
N ALA A 24 0.76 -0.05 2.97
CA ALA A 24 1.84 0.35 2.09
C ALA A 24 2.86 -0.79 1.94
N ASP A 25 3.45 -0.90 0.76
CA ASP A 25 4.49 -1.87 0.49
C ASP A 25 5.87 -1.24 0.63
N ALA A 26 6.55 -1.58 1.72
CA ALA A 26 7.92 -1.17 2.01
C ALA A 26 8.91 -1.57 0.90
N GLN A 27 8.68 -2.66 0.16
CA GLN A 27 9.57 -3.07 -0.94
C GLN A 27 9.53 -2.07 -2.11
N THR A 28 8.40 -1.37 -2.28
CA THR A 28 8.24 -0.31 -3.29
C THR A 28 8.52 1.09 -2.74
N ARG A 29 9.13 1.19 -1.55
CA ARG A 29 9.27 2.45 -0.79
C ARG A 29 7.92 3.12 -0.54
N CYS A 30 6.90 2.34 -0.18
CA CYS A 30 5.53 2.80 0.06
C CYS A 30 4.87 3.51 -1.15
N GLN A 31 5.42 3.38 -2.36
CA GLN A 31 4.79 3.92 -3.56
C GLN A 31 3.56 3.10 -3.95
N VAL A 32 3.58 1.79 -3.68
CA VAL A 32 2.44 0.88 -3.87
C VAL A 32 1.80 0.60 -2.54
N PHE A 33 0.48 0.46 -2.55
CA PHE A 33 -0.29 -0.04 -1.43
C PHE A 33 -1.24 -1.14 -1.87
N TYR A 34 -1.50 -2.05 -0.93
CA TYR A 34 -2.40 -3.18 -1.12
C TYR A 34 -3.65 -2.98 -0.28
N ILE A 35 -4.80 -3.22 -0.88
CA ILE A 35 -6.06 -3.34 -0.15
C ILE A 35 -6.17 -4.79 0.30
N CYS A 36 -6.08 -5.02 1.60
CA CYS A 36 -6.25 -6.31 2.22
C CYS A 36 -7.68 -6.50 2.72
N THR A 37 -8.30 -7.64 2.39
CA THR A 37 -9.63 -8.04 2.87
C THR A 37 -9.60 -9.52 3.28
N GLY A 38 -10.00 -9.85 4.50
CA GLY A 38 -10.21 -11.23 4.99
C GLY A 38 -9.06 -12.21 4.74
N ASP A 39 -9.03 -12.79 3.54
CA ASP A 39 -8.12 -13.85 3.11
C ASP A 39 -6.86 -13.39 2.34
N GLY A 40 -6.73 -12.10 2.00
CA GLY A 40 -5.53 -11.64 1.30
C GLY A 40 -5.60 -10.25 0.67
N PRO A 41 -4.61 -9.90 -0.17
CA PRO A 41 -4.62 -8.66 -0.94
C PRO A 41 -5.67 -8.76 -2.04
N ALA A 42 -6.70 -7.93 -1.95
CA ALA A 42 -7.74 -7.77 -2.97
C ALA A 42 -7.24 -7.02 -4.19
N ALA A 43 -6.44 -5.96 -3.99
CA ALA A 43 -5.94 -5.11 -5.08
C ALA A 43 -4.62 -4.43 -4.71
N ALA A 44 -3.78 -4.19 -5.71
CA ALA A 44 -2.57 -3.37 -5.60
C ALA A 44 -2.80 -2.05 -6.35
N MET A 45 -2.50 -0.93 -5.70
CA MET A 45 -2.61 0.39 -6.29
C MET A 45 -1.28 1.14 -6.17
N LEU A 46 -0.90 1.81 -7.25
CA LEU A 46 0.33 2.58 -7.34
C LEU A 46 0.00 4.07 -7.17
N CYS A 47 0.66 4.72 -6.22
CA CYS A 47 0.58 6.17 -6.09
C CYS A 47 1.31 6.87 -7.24
N PRO A 48 0.82 8.06 -7.67
CA PRO A 48 1.47 8.88 -8.66
C PRO A 48 2.95 9.14 -8.36
N ASN A 49 3.65 9.58 -9.40
CA ASN A 49 5.08 9.78 -9.28
C ASN A 49 5.41 10.93 -8.30
N GLY A 50 6.22 10.64 -7.28
CA GLY A 50 6.58 11.57 -6.21
C GLY A 50 5.70 11.50 -4.96
N THR A 51 4.65 10.66 -4.96
CA THR A 51 3.81 10.42 -3.79
C THR A 51 3.96 8.99 -3.27
N MET A 52 3.72 8.82 -1.97
CA MET A 52 3.74 7.56 -1.24
C MET A 52 2.40 7.39 -0.53
N PHE A 53 1.99 6.15 -0.31
CA PHE A 53 0.76 5.86 0.42
C PHE A 53 0.94 6.15 1.90
N ASN A 54 0.17 7.10 2.42
CA ASN A 54 0.16 7.44 3.82
C ASN A 54 -0.92 6.63 4.54
N GLU A 55 -0.52 5.62 5.33
CA GLU A 55 -1.46 4.76 6.06
C GLU A 55 -2.31 5.51 7.10
N ASN A 56 -1.80 6.63 7.64
CA ASN A 56 -2.49 7.42 8.66
C ASN A 56 -3.74 8.12 8.10
N VAL A 57 -3.61 8.69 6.91
CA VAL A 57 -4.70 9.43 6.22
C VAL A 57 -5.31 8.65 5.05
N ARG A 58 -4.76 7.46 4.74
CA ARG A 58 -5.18 6.55 3.67
C ARG A 58 -5.23 7.20 2.28
N VAL A 59 -4.31 8.11 2.02
CA VAL A 59 -4.18 8.81 0.73
C VAL A 59 -2.73 8.80 0.27
N CYS A 60 -2.52 8.97 -1.03
CA CYS A 60 -1.19 9.24 -1.57
C CYS A 60 -0.77 10.66 -1.18
N ASP A 61 0.18 10.78 -0.27
CA ASP A 61 0.75 12.05 0.16
C ASP A 61 2.19 12.14 -0.35
N TRP A 62 2.81 13.30 -0.22
CA TRP A 62 4.20 13.47 -0.58
C TRP A 62 5.11 12.61 0.30
N TRP A 63 6.17 12.08 -0.31
CA TRP A 63 7.12 11.18 0.35
C TRP A 63 7.73 11.70 1.66
N TYR A 64 7.76 13.02 1.87
CA TYR A 64 8.27 13.63 3.12
C TYR A 64 7.24 13.67 4.25
N ASN A 65 5.96 13.47 3.95
CA ASN A 65 4.85 13.41 4.92
C ASN A 65 4.48 11.97 5.30
N VAL A 66 5.04 10.97 4.60
CA VAL A 66 4.76 9.56 4.81
C VAL A 66 5.87 8.95 5.62
N ASP A 67 5.51 8.30 6.72
CA ASP A 67 6.42 7.47 7.50
C ASP A 67 6.21 6.01 7.07
N CYS A 68 7.22 5.50 6.35
CA CYS A 68 7.33 4.16 5.82
C CYS A 68 8.55 3.52 6.51
#